data_AF-A0A2L0UDG8-F1
#
_entry.id   AF-A0A2L0UDG8-F1
#
_cell.length_a   1.000
_cell.length_b   1.000
_cell.length_c   1.000
_cell.angle_alpha   90.00
_cell.angle_beta   90.00
_cell.angle_gamma   90.00
#
_symmetry.space_group_name_H-M   'P 1'
#
loop_
_entity.id
_entity.type
_entity.pdbx_description
1 polymer ?
#
loop_
_entity_poly.entity_id
_entity_poly.type
_entity_poly.pdbx_seq_one_letter_code
_entity_poly.pdbx_strand_id
1 'polypeptide(L)'
;MTLALAGVLASTAFSALPAVAQGQKGGPDSPDGTTATGFYIPEKSHYHEAHRQIADLRASGDRATADSLGALVSTPQAVWVTGSDPKAVTQQVRNTTHRAAGKGQVPVLAAYNLPFRDCSQYSAGGATDVAGYKAWIDALAAGIQDRAAMVILEPDGLGIIPWYRGLDGALEWCQPAEADAASAAAERFEMLNYAVDRLKALPDTKVYLDGTHSAWLGTGEISSRLVKAGVQKADGFFLNVSNYELTERQLKFGSWVSQCIHYATEIDPGAYGSCASQYYPASPADFSTWGLTDAWYAQHVAGAPNAPSSDELAHFVIDTSRNGRGPWVPSVAYPDPQVWCNPPGRGLGYLPTSDTGNELADAFLWIKVPGESDGECNRGLTDNGGMDPEWGRVDPAAGAWFPEQALDLIANAGAPVRP
;
A
#
# COMPACT_ATOMS: atom_id res chain seq x y z
N MET A 1 -27.08 -21.11 -73.34
CA MET A 1 -26.16 -19.96 -73.15
C MET A 1 -26.39 -19.47 -71.74
N THR A 2 -25.91 -20.16 -70.70
CA THR A 2 -24.51 -20.29 -70.24
C THR A 2 -23.88 -18.93 -69.96
N LEU A 3 -23.82 -18.53 -68.69
CA LEU A 3 -22.84 -17.62 -68.06
C LEU A 3 -23.22 -17.53 -66.56
N ALA A 4 -22.68 -18.39 -65.69
CA ALA A 4 -21.33 -18.38 -65.11
C ALA A 4 -21.27 -17.57 -63.80
N LEU A 5 -21.04 -18.30 -62.70
CA LEU A 5 -20.53 -17.80 -61.43
C LEU A 5 -19.26 -16.98 -61.64
N ALA A 6 -19.17 -15.83 -60.98
CA ALA A 6 -17.89 -15.22 -60.58
C ALA A 6 -17.97 -14.94 -59.08
N GLY A 7 -17.34 -15.80 -58.29
CA GLY A 7 -17.11 -15.60 -56.87
C GLY A 7 -16.08 -14.50 -56.68
N VAL A 8 -16.40 -13.52 -55.84
CA VAL A 8 -15.42 -12.56 -55.32
C VAL A 8 -14.87 -13.16 -54.03
N LEU A 9 -13.64 -13.68 -54.12
CA LEU A 9 -12.77 -13.94 -52.98
C LEU A 9 -12.39 -12.59 -52.36
N ALA A 10 -13.05 -12.22 -51.27
CA ALA A 10 -12.56 -11.17 -50.38
C ALA A 10 -11.41 -11.76 -49.56
N SER A 11 -10.18 -11.51 -50.00
CA SER A 11 -8.97 -11.75 -49.23
C SER A 11 -8.94 -10.80 -48.03
N THR A 12 -9.46 -11.25 -46.88
CA THR A 12 -9.20 -10.63 -45.59
C THR A 12 -7.78 -10.99 -45.18
N ALA A 13 -6.86 -10.05 -45.38
CA ALA A 13 -5.56 -10.08 -44.73
C ALA A 13 -5.79 -9.96 -43.21
N PHE A 14 -5.79 -11.11 -42.52
CA PHE A 14 -5.59 -11.15 -41.09
C PHE A 14 -4.15 -10.69 -40.82
N SER A 15 -3.99 -9.40 -40.54
CA SER A 15 -2.79 -8.92 -39.84
C SER A 15 -2.80 -9.56 -38.47
N ALA A 16 -2.03 -10.64 -38.32
CA ALA A 16 -1.76 -11.24 -37.03
C ALA A 16 -1.10 -10.17 -36.14
N LEU A 17 -1.85 -9.67 -35.16
CA LEU A 17 -1.27 -8.94 -34.04
C LEU A 17 -0.29 -9.91 -33.35
N PRO A 18 0.95 -9.51 -33.10
CA PRO A 18 1.87 -10.38 -32.37
C PRO A 18 1.31 -10.59 -30.97
N ALA A 19 1.11 -11.85 -30.61
CA ALA A 19 0.84 -12.26 -29.26
C ALA A 19 2.00 -11.75 -28.38
N VAL A 20 1.70 -10.77 -27.52
CA VAL A 20 2.63 -10.34 -26.48
C VAL A 20 2.71 -11.48 -25.49
N ALA A 21 3.76 -12.29 -25.61
CA ALA A 21 4.12 -13.28 -24.62
C ALA A 21 4.38 -12.54 -23.31
N GLN A 22 3.50 -12.73 -22.32
CA GLN A 22 3.78 -12.44 -20.92
C GLN A 22 4.85 -13.44 -20.46
N GLY A 23 6.11 -13.13 -20.75
CA GLY A 23 7.25 -13.77 -20.13
C GLY A 23 7.35 -13.34 -18.67
N GLN A 24 7.64 -14.30 -17.79
CA GLN A 24 8.08 -14.04 -16.42
C GLN A 24 9.22 -13.01 -16.46
N LYS A 25 8.94 -11.77 -16.05
CA LYS A 25 9.99 -10.79 -15.78
C LYS A 25 10.33 -10.89 -14.29
N GLY A 26 11.26 -11.79 -13.96
CA GLY A 26 12.21 -11.47 -12.90
C GLY A 26 13.02 -10.27 -13.38
N GLY A 27 13.25 -9.30 -12.49
CA GLY A 27 14.10 -8.16 -12.79
C GLY A 27 15.51 -8.59 -13.20
N PRO A 28 16.28 -7.72 -13.88
CA PRO A 28 17.69 -7.98 -14.12
C PRO A 28 18.42 -8.07 -12.78
N ASP A 29 19.24 -9.10 -12.58
CA ASP A 29 20.11 -9.27 -11.41
C ASP A 29 20.82 -7.94 -11.07
N SER A 30 20.70 -7.51 -9.81
CA SER A 30 21.31 -6.27 -9.32
C SER A 30 22.83 -6.25 -9.59
N PRO A 31 23.41 -5.12 -10.06
CA PRO A 31 24.83 -5.03 -10.42
C PRO A 31 25.82 -5.31 -9.28
N ASP A 32 25.37 -5.25 -8.02
CA ASP A 32 26.25 -5.21 -6.84
C ASP A 32 26.37 -6.53 -6.08
N GLY A 33 25.81 -7.64 -6.57
CA GLY A 33 25.96 -8.95 -5.93
C GLY A 33 25.34 -9.04 -4.52
N THR A 34 24.53 -8.06 -4.12
CA THR A 34 23.69 -8.13 -2.93
C THR A 34 22.58 -9.13 -3.18
N THR A 35 22.57 -10.24 -2.44
CA THR A 35 21.43 -11.16 -2.43
C THR A 35 20.15 -10.39 -2.11
N ALA A 36 19.11 -10.57 -2.92
CA ALA A 36 17.80 -9.96 -2.71
C ALA A 36 17.34 -10.12 -1.24
N THR A 37 16.72 -9.08 -0.68
CA THR A 37 16.31 -9.08 0.72
C THR A 37 15.30 -10.19 0.97
N GLY A 38 15.62 -11.12 1.89
CA GLY A 38 14.66 -12.13 2.32
C GLY A 38 13.66 -11.53 3.30
N PHE A 39 12.43 -11.27 2.87
CA PHE A 39 11.38 -10.78 3.78
C PHE A 39 10.82 -11.90 4.66
N TYR A 40 10.41 -11.55 5.88
CA TYR A 40 9.90 -12.49 6.87
C TYR A 40 8.51 -13.01 6.51
N ILE A 41 8.32 -14.32 6.71
CA ILE A 41 7.00 -14.98 6.65
C ILE A 41 6.47 -15.10 8.08
N PRO A 42 5.32 -14.48 8.41
CA PRO A 42 4.71 -14.57 9.74
C PRO A 42 4.42 -16.01 10.17
N GLU A 43 4.24 -16.20 11.49
CA GLU A 43 4.00 -17.54 12.03
C GLU A 43 2.63 -18.09 11.62
N LYS A 44 2.52 -19.42 11.49
CA LYS A 44 1.26 -20.12 11.19
C LYS A 44 0.11 -19.76 12.13
N SER A 45 0.40 -19.44 13.39
CA SER A 45 -0.63 -19.03 14.36
C SER A 45 -1.33 -17.73 13.97
N HIS A 46 -0.68 -16.87 13.18
CA HIS A 46 -1.29 -15.67 12.62
C HIS A 46 -2.40 -16.03 11.62
N TYR A 47 -2.25 -17.14 10.89
CA TYR A 47 -3.16 -17.59 9.84
C TYR A 47 -4.02 -18.79 10.25
N HIS A 48 -4.50 -18.83 11.51
CA HIS A 48 -5.27 -19.97 12.02
C HIS A 48 -6.45 -20.32 11.11
N GLU A 49 -7.25 -19.32 10.73
CA GLU A 49 -8.42 -19.48 9.88
C GLU A 49 -8.09 -19.93 8.45
N ALA A 50 -7.04 -19.36 7.86
CA ALA A 50 -6.57 -19.80 6.54
C ALA A 50 -6.10 -21.27 6.59
N HIS A 51 -5.44 -21.69 7.66
CA HIS A 51 -5.04 -23.08 7.85
C HIS A 51 -6.23 -24.02 8.06
N ARG A 52 -7.32 -23.56 8.68
CA ARG A 52 -8.58 -24.32 8.73
C ARG A 52 -9.15 -24.51 7.32
N GLN A 53 -9.25 -23.43 6.53
CA GLN A 53 -9.71 -23.51 5.14
C GLN A 53 -8.85 -24.46 4.30
N ILE A 54 -7.52 -24.40 4.43
CA ILE A 54 -6.59 -25.32 3.76
C ILE A 54 -6.87 -26.78 4.15
N ALA A 55 -7.10 -27.05 5.44
CA ALA A 55 -7.41 -28.40 5.91
C ALA A 55 -8.75 -28.91 5.36
N ASP A 56 -9.78 -28.07 5.35
CA ASP A 56 -11.10 -28.40 4.83
C ASP A 56 -11.06 -28.70 3.32
N LEU A 57 -10.32 -27.90 2.54
CA LEU A 57 -10.10 -28.15 1.11
C LEU A 57 -9.34 -29.46 0.86
N ARG A 58 -8.33 -29.77 1.69
CA ARG A 58 -7.64 -31.07 1.60
C ARG A 58 -8.57 -32.23 1.92
N ALA A 59 -9.47 -32.08 2.90
CA ALA A 59 -10.43 -33.09 3.30
C ALA A 59 -11.52 -33.33 2.24
N SER A 60 -11.95 -32.27 1.54
CA SER A 60 -12.93 -32.35 0.45
C SER A 60 -12.34 -32.84 -0.88
N GLY A 61 -11.01 -32.94 -0.99
CA GLY A 61 -10.30 -33.42 -2.17
C GLY A 61 -9.81 -32.30 -3.11
N ASP A 62 -10.11 -31.04 -2.81
CA ASP A 62 -9.62 -29.89 -3.58
C ASP A 62 -8.18 -29.51 -3.18
N ARG A 63 -7.24 -30.36 -3.61
CA ARG A 63 -5.81 -30.17 -3.31
C ARG A 63 -5.20 -28.97 -4.01
N ALA A 64 -5.64 -28.66 -5.23
CA ALA A 64 -5.08 -27.56 -6.02
C ALA A 64 -5.36 -26.20 -5.37
N THR A 65 -6.58 -25.99 -4.89
CA THR A 65 -6.94 -24.76 -4.15
C THR A 65 -6.23 -24.72 -2.79
N ALA A 66 -6.16 -25.86 -2.08
CA ALA A 66 -5.44 -25.94 -0.82
C ALA A 66 -3.94 -25.62 -0.96
N ASP A 67 -3.30 -26.07 -2.04
CA ASP A 67 -1.89 -25.80 -2.32
C ASP A 67 -1.68 -24.31 -2.68
N SER A 68 -2.60 -23.71 -3.43
CA SER A 68 -2.54 -22.27 -3.76
C SER A 68 -2.71 -21.38 -2.53
N LEU A 69 -3.65 -21.71 -1.63
CA LEU A 69 -3.78 -21.02 -0.34
C LEU A 69 -2.55 -21.25 0.55
N GLY A 70 -1.98 -22.45 0.51
CA GLY A 70 -0.72 -22.77 1.18
C GLY A 70 0.43 -21.87 0.71
N ALA A 71 0.51 -21.61 -0.59
CA ALA A 71 1.51 -20.70 -1.17
C ALA A 71 1.25 -19.24 -0.75
N LEU A 72 -0.01 -18.79 -0.74
CA LEU A 72 -0.39 -17.44 -0.27
C LEU A 72 0.09 -17.19 1.17
N VAL A 73 -0.25 -18.08 2.11
CA VAL A 73 0.12 -17.90 3.53
C VAL A 73 1.61 -18.18 3.83
N SER A 74 2.34 -18.70 2.85
CA SER A 74 3.79 -18.92 2.93
C SER A 74 4.59 -17.84 2.22
N THR A 75 3.94 -16.85 1.61
CA THR A 75 4.59 -15.67 1.02
C THR A 75 4.90 -14.65 2.13
N PRO A 76 6.02 -13.90 2.07
CA PRO A 76 6.31 -12.87 3.07
C PRO A 76 5.20 -11.82 3.18
N GLN A 77 4.88 -11.40 4.39
CA GLN A 77 3.79 -10.47 4.68
C GLN A 77 4.12 -9.63 5.91
N ALA A 78 3.56 -8.43 6.01
CA ALA A 78 3.74 -7.59 7.17
C ALA A 78 3.04 -8.17 8.41
N VAL A 79 3.61 -7.89 9.59
CA VAL A 79 2.98 -8.10 10.89
C VAL A 79 2.38 -6.78 11.35
N TRP A 80 1.06 -6.72 11.46
CA TRP A 80 0.37 -5.55 11.98
C TRP A 80 0.52 -5.48 13.50
N VAL A 81 1.08 -4.37 13.97
CA VAL A 81 1.29 -4.08 15.38
C VAL A 81 0.27 -3.03 15.79
N THR A 82 -0.67 -3.46 16.62
CA THR A 82 -1.78 -2.64 17.14
C THR A 82 -1.90 -2.87 18.65
N GLY A 83 -2.90 -2.25 19.28
CA GLY A 83 -3.22 -2.45 20.68
C GLY A 83 -2.52 -1.46 21.62
N SER A 84 -3.04 -1.37 22.84
CA SER A 84 -2.71 -0.29 23.77
C SER A 84 -1.80 -0.69 24.93
N ASP A 85 -1.51 -1.98 25.15
CA ASP A 85 -0.60 -2.44 26.21
C ASP A 85 0.87 -2.42 25.73
N PRO A 86 1.72 -1.52 26.24
CA PRO A 86 3.12 -1.42 25.82
C PRO A 86 3.93 -2.71 26.07
N LYS A 87 3.58 -3.51 27.08
CA LYS A 87 4.28 -4.76 27.37
C LYS A 87 3.99 -5.82 26.31
N ALA A 88 2.72 -5.98 25.95
CA ALA A 88 2.30 -6.88 24.89
C ALA A 88 2.93 -6.49 23.55
N VAL A 89 2.94 -5.20 23.22
CA VAL A 89 3.58 -4.65 22.00
C VAL A 89 5.07 -4.99 21.98
N THR A 90 5.79 -4.68 23.05
CA THR A 90 7.23 -4.99 23.17
C THR A 90 7.48 -6.49 22.94
N GLN A 91 6.67 -7.35 23.55
CA GLN A 91 6.84 -8.81 23.45
C GLN A 91 6.53 -9.33 22.05
N GLN A 92 5.45 -8.85 21.41
CA GLN A 92 5.08 -9.23 20.05
C GLN A 92 6.20 -8.87 19.07
N VAL A 93 6.65 -7.61 19.10
CA VAL A 93 7.68 -7.09 18.19
C VAL A 93 9.02 -7.79 18.43
N ARG A 94 9.39 -8.03 19.69
CA ARG A 94 10.59 -8.80 20.06
C ARG A 94 10.55 -10.21 19.50
N ASN A 95 9.44 -10.93 19.66
CA ASN A 95 9.31 -12.29 19.16
C ASN A 95 9.41 -12.33 17.63
N THR A 96 8.74 -11.40 16.93
CA THR A 96 8.80 -11.30 15.47
C THR A 96 10.21 -11.02 14.97
N THR A 97 10.87 -9.99 15.51
CA THR A 97 12.21 -9.60 15.07
C THR A 97 13.26 -10.66 15.39
N HIS A 98 13.20 -11.34 16.54
CA HIS A 98 14.10 -12.46 16.83
C HIS A 98 13.93 -13.64 15.86
N ARG A 99 12.69 -14.00 15.51
CA ARG A 99 12.44 -15.10 14.58
C ARG A 99 12.88 -14.76 13.16
N ALA A 100 12.64 -13.53 12.73
CA ALA A 100 13.09 -13.05 11.45
C ALA A 100 14.63 -13.08 11.36
N ALA A 101 15.31 -12.54 12.38
CA ALA A 101 16.78 -12.60 12.47
C ALA A 101 17.31 -14.04 12.48
N GLY A 102 16.67 -14.96 13.20
CA GLY A 102 17.03 -16.38 13.22
C GLY A 102 16.88 -17.10 11.87
N LYS A 103 16.13 -16.52 10.93
CA LYS A 103 15.97 -17.00 9.54
C LYS A 103 16.80 -16.19 8.53
N GLY A 104 17.56 -15.19 8.98
CA GLY A 104 18.23 -14.23 8.08
C GLY A 104 17.24 -13.41 7.25
N GLN A 105 16.05 -13.15 7.81
CA GLN A 105 14.98 -12.42 7.15
C GLN A 105 14.70 -11.07 7.81
N VAL A 106 14.17 -10.12 7.04
CA VAL A 106 13.75 -8.80 7.52
C VAL A 106 12.23 -8.78 7.73
N PRO A 107 11.73 -8.49 8.95
CA PRO A 107 10.31 -8.33 9.18
C PRO A 107 9.83 -6.97 8.71
N VAL A 108 8.66 -6.96 8.07
CA VAL A 108 7.88 -5.74 7.82
C VAL A 108 6.87 -5.61 8.95
N LEU A 109 6.90 -4.50 9.67
CA LEU A 109 6.03 -4.20 10.80
C LEU A 109 5.12 -3.04 10.41
N ALA A 110 3.81 -3.28 10.28
CA ALA A 110 2.84 -2.21 10.10
C ALA A 110 2.48 -1.64 11.47
N ALA A 111 3.10 -0.51 11.83
CA ALA A 111 2.82 0.21 13.06
C ALA A 111 1.55 1.04 12.86
N TYR A 112 0.49 0.79 13.63
CA TYR A 112 -0.81 1.38 13.35
C TYR A 112 -1.59 1.61 14.64
N ASN A 113 -1.36 2.74 15.31
CA ASN A 113 -1.93 3.03 16.62
C ASN A 113 -2.13 4.53 16.92
N LEU A 114 -2.19 5.41 15.90
CA LEU A 114 -2.51 6.83 16.12
C LEU A 114 -3.88 7.05 16.78
N PRO A 115 -4.02 8.06 17.67
CA PRO A 115 -5.33 8.53 18.11
C PRO A 115 -6.22 8.96 16.95
N PHE A 116 -7.52 8.69 17.09
CA PHE A 116 -8.54 8.91 16.06
C PHE A 116 -8.19 8.20 14.74
N ARG A 117 -7.68 6.97 14.85
CA ARG A 117 -7.34 6.14 13.69
C ARG A 117 -8.53 6.03 12.73
N ASP A 118 -8.27 6.29 11.45
CA ASP A 118 -9.23 6.27 10.33
C ASP A 118 -10.45 7.17 10.51
N CYS A 119 -10.39 8.05 11.51
CA CYS A 119 -11.51 8.75 12.16
C CYS A 119 -12.85 8.01 12.10
N SER A 120 -12.73 6.74 12.50
CA SER A 120 -13.77 5.75 12.82
C SER A 120 -14.50 5.08 11.67
N GLN A 121 -13.81 4.81 10.56
CA GLN A 121 -14.16 3.73 9.63
C GLN A 121 -13.91 2.33 10.28
N TYR A 122 -13.75 1.25 9.50
CA TYR A 122 -13.76 -0.12 10.03
C TYR A 122 -12.57 -0.50 10.95
N SER A 123 -11.46 0.24 10.91
CA SER A 123 -10.26 0.00 11.72
C SER A 123 -10.10 0.97 12.89
N ALA A 124 -11.20 1.60 13.32
CA ALA A 124 -11.23 2.56 14.44
C ALA A 124 -10.45 2.07 15.68
N GLY A 125 -9.77 3.00 16.36
CA GLY A 125 -9.02 2.72 17.57
C GLY A 125 -7.80 3.62 17.71
N GLY A 126 -6.72 3.04 18.26
CA GLY A 126 -5.45 3.72 18.48
C GLY A 126 -5.19 4.09 19.93
N ALA A 127 -4.07 4.77 20.15
CA ALA A 127 -3.72 5.36 21.43
C ALA A 127 -4.72 6.46 21.82
N THR A 128 -4.78 6.78 23.11
CA THR A 128 -5.74 7.76 23.63
C THR A 128 -5.35 9.19 23.32
N ASP A 129 -4.05 9.49 23.35
CA ASP A 129 -3.50 10.82 23.20
C ASP A 129 -2.04 10.76 22.70
N VAL A 130 -1.41 11.93 22.56
CA VAL A 130 -0.01 12.08 22.16
C VAL A 130 0.94 11.31 23.08
N ALA A 131 0.73 11.35 24.40
CA ALA A 131 1.62 10.70 25.35
C ALA A 131 1.54 9.17 25.27
N GLY A 132 0.32 8.63 25.16
CA GLY A 132 0.06 7.22 24.96
C GLY A 132 0.65 6.70 23.66
N TYR A 133 0.55 7.49 22.57
CA TYR A 133 1.17 7.14 21.29
C TYR A 133 2.70 7.08 21.38
N LYS A 134 3.33 8.08 22.01
CA LYS A 134 4.79 8.10 22.20
C LYS A 134 5.27 6.91 23.03
N ALA A 135 4.57 6.57 24.11
CA ALA A 135 4.87 5.39 24.93
C ALA A 135 4.72 4.08 24.14
N TRP A 136 3.75 4.02 23.22
CA TRP A 136 3.56 2.87 22.34
C TRP A 136 4.70 2.72 21.31
N ILE A 137 5.15 3.82 20.71
CA ILE A 137 6.34 3.84 19.84
C ILE A 137 7.59 3.41 20.60
N ASP A 138 7.77 3.87 21.84
CA ASP A 138 8.88 3.43 22.69
C ASP A 138 8.88 1.92 22.92
N ALA A 139 7.70 1.33 23.13
CA ALA A 139 7.54 -0.12 23.26
C ALA A 139 7.84 -0.87 21.96
N LEU A 140 7.40 -0.35 20.81
CA LEU A 140 7.74 -0.90 19.50
C LEU A 140 9.27 -0.90 19.30
N ALA A 141 9.92 0.24 19.54
CA ALA A 141 11.37 0.36 19.45
C ALA A 141 12.13 -0.54 20.44
N ALA A 142 11.62 -0.72 21.66
CA ALA A 142 12.17 -1.64 22.66
C ALA A 142 11.98 -3.13 22.30
N GLY A 143 11.01 -3.43 21.44
CA GLY A 143 10.84 -4.74 20.83
C GLY A 143 11.83 -5.00 19.68
N ILE A 144 12.13 -4.00 18.86
CA ILE A 144 13.09 -4.11 17.73
C ILE A 144 14.52 -4.20 18.23
N GLN A 145 14.92 -3.28 19.11
CA GLN A 145 16.30 -3.12 19.59
C GLN A 145 17.31 -2.93 18.45
N ASP A 146 18.27 -3.82 18.31
CA ASP A 146 19.39 -3.77 17.36
C ASP A 146 19.17 -4.63 16.11
N ARG A 147 17.98 -5.23 15.95
CA ARG A 147 17.67 -6.15 14.85
C ARG A 147 17.11 -5.41 13.63
N ALA A 148 17.43 -5.93 12.45
CA ALA A 148 16.84 -5.52 11.19
C ALA A 148 15.30 -5.48 11.25
N ALA A 149 14.70 -4.37 10.83
CA ALA A 149 13.26 -4.23 10.66
C ALA A 149 12.91 -3.14 9.64
N MET A 150 11.81 -3.34 8.90
CA MET A 150 11.14 -2.28 8.15
C MET A 150 9.84 -1.91 8.86
N VAL A 151 9.65 -0.64 9.19
CA VAL A 151 8.44 -0.11 9.82
C VAL A 151 7.64 0.68 8.78
N ILE A 152 6.44 0.18 8.50
CA ILE A 152 5.41 0.89 7.75
C ILE A 152 4.63 1.69 8.79
N LEU A 153 4.90 2.99 8.86
CA LEU A 153 4.50 3.85 9.95
C LEU A 153 3.15 4.52 9.67
N GLU A 154 2.14 4.04 10.38
CA GLU A 154 0.79 4.57 10.46
C GLU A 154 0.09 4.69 9.10
N PRO A 155 -0.33 3.57 8.49
CA PRO A 155 -1.33 3.58 7.41
C PRO A 155 -2.48 4.54 7.71
N ASP A 156 -2.93 5.28 6.69
CA ASP A 156 -3.92 6.37 6.78
C ASP A 156 -3.57 7.52 7.74
N GLY A 157 -2.36 7.52 8.29
CA GLY A 157 -1.89 8.50 9.27
C GLY A 157 -1.67 9.89 8.68
N LEU A 158 -1.28 9.98 7.40
CA LEU A 158 -1.12 11.24 6.67
C LEU A 158 -2.20 11.46 5.61
N GLY A 159 -2.84 10.39 5.13
CA GLY A 159 -4.05 10.47 4.31
C GLY A 159 -5.22 11.13 5.06
N ILE A 160 -5.40 10.81 6.36
CA ILE A 160 -6.50 11.31 7.20
C ILE A 160 -5.94 12.00 8.43
N ILE A 161 -5.96 13.33 8.47
CA ILE A 161 -5.49 14.11 9.62
C ILE A 161 -6.68 14.87 10.25
N PRO A 162 -6.98 14.65 11.54
CA PRO A 162 -8.05 15.36 12.22
C PRO A 162 -7.91 16.88 12.13
N TRP A 163 -9.01 17.54 11.73
CA TRP A 163 -9.10 19.00 11.63
C TRP A 163 -8.05 19.66 10.72
N TYR A 164 -7.43 18.91 9.82
CA TYR A 164 -6.38 19.42 8.96
C TYR A 164 -6.94 20.25 7.79
N ARG A 165 -6.19 21.29 7.40
CA ARG A 165 -6.50 22.10 6.23
C ARG A 165 -5.45 21.86 5.15
N GLY A 166 -5.89 21.37 4.00
CA GLY A 166 -5.05 21.11 2.83
C GLY A 166 -4.52 22.37 2.16
N LEU A 167 -3.67 22.18 1.14
CA LEU A 167 -3.13 23.27 0.31
C LEU A 167 -4.22 24.05 -0.43
N ASP A 168 -5.34 23.40 -0.74
CA ASP A 168 -6.53 24.01 -1.35
C ASP A 168 -7.37 24.84 -0.35
N GLY A 169 -7.01 24.82 0.93
CA GLY A 169 -7.73 25.48 2.00
C GLY A 169 -8.97 24.72 2.47
N ALA A 170 -9.28 23.53 1.95
CA ALA A 170 -10.39 22.71 2.42
C ALA A 170 -10.06 22.05 3.76
N LEU A 171 -11.07 21.93 4.62
CA LEU A 171 -10.95 21.23 5.90
C LEU A 171 -11.24 19.74 5.68
N GLU A 172 -10.40 18.87 6.25
CA GLU A 172 -10.59 17.42 6.22
C GLU A 172 -11.95 17.02 6.79
N TRP A 173 -12.54 15.97 6.26
CA TRP A 173 -13.82 15.44 6.75
C TRP A 173 -13.69 14.84 8.16
N CYS A 174 -12.50 14.35 8.51
CA CYS A 174 -12.21 13.86 9.86
C CYS A 174 -12.19 15.04 10.85
N GLN A 175 -13.28 15.19 11.60
CA GLN A 175 -13.47 16.25 12.60
C GLN A 175 -14.10 15.68 13.88
N PRO A 176 -13.45 14.72 14.57
CA PRO A 176 -13.96 14.16 15.82
C PRO A 176 -14.11 15.28 16.86
N ALA A 177 -15.25 15.27 17.58
CA ALA A 177 -15.60 16.31 18.54
C ALA A 177 -14.70 16.28 19.78
N GLU A 178 -14.08 15.13 20.05
CA GLU A 178 -13.15 14.90 21.16
C GLU A 178 -11.75 15.48 20.88
N ALA A 179 -11.40 15.74 19.62
CA ALA A 179 -10.13 16.35 19.25
C ALA A 179 -10.25 17.88 19.25
N ASP A 180 -9.25 18.56 19.81
CA ASP A 180 -9.18 20.02 19.73
C ASP A 180 -8.83 20.46 18.31
N ALA A 181 -9.77 21.13 17.64
CA ALA A 181 -9.62 21.62 16.28
C ALA A 181 -8.39 22.53 16.07
N ALA A 182 -7.90 23.20 17.11
CA ALA A 182 -6.75 24.09 17.04
C ALA A 182 -5.41 23.35 17.10
N SER A 183 -5.34 22.16 17.72
CA SER A 183 -4.09 21.43 17.95
C SER A 183 -4.01 20.07 17.26
N ALA A 184 -5.13 19.42 16.94
CA ALA A 184 -5.16 18.01 16.51
C ALA A 184 -4.27 17.72 15.28
N ALA A 185 -4.25 18.62 14.30
CA ALA A 185 -3.37 18.51 13.15
C ALA A 185 -1.88 18.60 13.53
N ALA A 186 -1.52 19.53 14.43
CA ALA A 186 -0.14 19.70 14.88
C ALA A 186 0.31 18.49 15.73
N GLU A 187 -0.58 17.98 16.58
CA GLU A 187 -0.36 16.77 17.37
C GLU A 187 -0.11 15.53 16.49
N ARG A 188 -0.83 15.41 15.36
CA ARG A 188 -0.58 14.34 14.38
C ARG A 188 0.86 14.38 13.86
N PHE A 189 1.33 15.56 13.44
CA PHE A 189 2.72 15.70 12.98
C PHE A 189 3.73 15.52 14.10
N GLU A 190 3.43 15.96 15.32
CA GLU A 190 4.29 15.75 16.50
C GLU A 190 4.49 14.25 16.78
N MET A 191 3.40 13.48 16.75
CA MET A 191 3.42 12.04 16.95
C MET A 191 4.25 11.33 15.88
N LEU A 192 4.03 11.65 14.60
CA LEU A 192 4.77 11.04 13.49
C LEU A 192 6.26 11.41 13.51
N ASN A 193 6.61 12.67 13.79
CA ASN A 193 8.00 13.08 13.94
C ASN A 193 8.69 12.35 15.08
N TYR A 194 8.02 12.21 16.23
CA TYR A 194 8.55 11.45 17.35
C TYR A 194 8.80 9.98 16.97
N ALA A 195 7.86 9.37 16.25
CA ALA A 195 8.01 8.00 15.76
C ALA A 195 9.22 7.84 14.82
N VAL A 196 9.37 8.74 13.85
CA VAL A 196 10.54 8.76 12.97
C VAL A 196 11.83 8.89 13.78
N ASP A 197 11.94 9.90 14.64
CA ASP A 197 13.15 10.15 15.44
C ASP A 197 13.51 8.94 16.32
N ARG A 198 12.50 8.36 16.97
CA ARG A 198 12.70 7.25 17.91
C ARG A 198 13.11 5.95 17.23
N LEU A 199 12.54 5.66 16.06
CA LEU A 199 12.81 4.44 15.30
C LEU A 199 14.10 4.55 14.48
N LYS A 200 14.41 5.72 13.93
CA LYS A 200 15.66 5.96 13.20
C LYS A 200 16.90 6.07 14.09
N ALA A 201 16.70 6.20 15.40
CA ALA A 201 17.78 6.03 16.38
C ALA A 201 18.21 4.54 16.55
N LEU A 202 17.46 3.58 16.01
CA LEU A 202 17.84 2.17 16.00
C LEU A 202 18.80 1.90 14.83
N PRO A 203 19.81 1.02 15.01
CA PRO A 203 20.92 0.90 14.06
C PRO A 203 20.54 0.27 12.71
N ASP A 204 19.51 -0.58 12.67
CA ASP A 204 19.12 -1.35 11.48
C ASP A 204 17.59 -1.32 11.30
N THR A 205 17.01 -0.12 11.37
CA THR A 205 15.57 0.06 11.20
C THR A 205 15.29 1.03 10.06
N LYS A 206 14.57 0.55 9.05
CA LYS A 206 13.99 1.38 8.00
C LYS A 206 12.60 1.85 8.40
N VAL A 207 12.25 3.10 8.12
CA VAL A 207 10.95 3.71 8.44
C VAL A 207 10.36 4.35 7.18
N TYR A 208 9.13 3.99 6.86
CA TYR A 208 8.36 4.55 5.74
C TYR A 208 7.07 5.17 6.26
N LEU A 209 6.86 6.45 5.97
CA LEU A 209 5.63 7.18 6.33
C LEU A 209 4.50 6.96 5.31
N ASP A 210 3.26 7.22 5.69
CA ASP A 210 2.11 7.13 4.79
C ASP A 210 2.18 8.12 3.62
N GLY A 211 2.36 7.59 2.41
CA GLY A 211 2.33 8.33 1.15
C GLY A 211 1.01 8.19 0.38
N THR A 212 -0.03 7.58 0.96
CA THR A 212 -1.34 7.32 0.35
C THR A 212 -1.26 6.45 -0.91
N HIS A 213 -1.98 6.81 -1.97
CA HIS A 213 -1.90 6.16 -3.29
C HIS A 213 -2.32 7.14 -4.39
N SER A 214 -2.01 6.79 -5.62
CA SER A 214 -2.25 7.64 -6.80
C SER A 214 -3.71 8.01 -7.11
N ALA A 215 -4.69 7.52 -6.35
CA ALA A 215 -6.10 7.85 -6.53
C ALA A 215 -6.70 8.60 -5.32
N TRP A 216 -5.87 9.07 -4.39
CA TRP A 216 -6.31 9.77 -3.19
C TRP A 216 -5.82 11.23 -3.11
N LEU A 217 -4.61 11.48 -2.63
CA LEU A 217 -4.07 12.84 -2.51
C LEU A 217 -3.22 13.19 -3.73
N GLY A 218 -3.29 14.46 -4.15
CA GLY A 218 -2.40 14.97 -5.20
C GLY A 218 -0.96 15.04 -4.73
N THR A 219 0.00 14.94 -5.67
CA THR A 219 1.43 14.90 -5.36
C THR A 219 1.91 16.03 -4.44
N GLY A 220 1.51 17.28 -4.70
CA GLY A 220 1.86 18.43 -3.85
C GLY A 220 1.35 18.33 -2.42
N GLU A 221 0.11 17.88 -2.25
CA GLU A 221 -0.55 17.76 -0.95
C GLU A 221 0.15 16.74 -0.07
N ILE A 222 0.36 15.53 -0.58
CA ILE A 222 1.03 14.48 0.19
C ILE A 222 2.51 14.81 0.46
N SER A 223 3.20 15.46 -0.48
CA SER A 223 4.59 15.91 -0.28
C SER A 223 4.70 16.92 0.88
N SER A 224 3.77 17.87 0.96
CA SER A 224 3.68 18.82 2.07
C SER A 224 3.46 18.12 3.41
N ARG A 225 2.56 17.13 3.47
CA ARG A 225 2.29 16.35 4.68
C ARG A 225 3.49 15.51 5.10
N LEU A 226 4.16 14.83 4.15
CA LEU A 226 5.35 14.02 4.39
C LEU A 226 6.51 14.85 4.94
N VAL A 227 6.77 16.03 4.38
CA VAL A 227 7.82 16.93 4.92
C VAL A 227 7.49 17.39 6.33
N LYS A 228 6.24 17.79 6.61
CA LYS A 228 5.80 18.13 7.97
C LYS A 228 5.93 16.97 8.95
N ALA A 229 5.78 15.73 8.50
CA ALA A 229 5.92 14.52 9.29
C ALA A 229 7.38 14.03 9.45
N GLY A 230 8.33 14.69 8.81
CA GLY A 230 9.76 14.40 8.96
C GLY A 230 10.28 13.31 8.02
N VAL A 231 9.69 13.14 6.81
CA VAL A 231 10.16 12.16 5.81
C VAL A 231 11.64 12.28 5.47
N GLN A 232 12.23 13.47 5.56
CA GLN A 232 13.66 13.71 5.31
C GLN A 232 14.57 13.03 6.35
N LYS A 233 14.04 12.62 7.51
CA LYS A 233 14.74 11.84 8.54
C LYS A 233 14.44 10.35 8.42
N ALA A 234 13.39 9.98 7.70
CA ALA A 234 12.98 8.60 7.45
C ALA A 234 13.72 8.03 6.23
N ASP A 235 13.52 6.74 5.94
CA ASP A 235 14.05 6.13 4.72
C ASP A 235 13.17 6.44 3.51
N GLY A 236 11.91 6.83 3.76
CA GLY A 236 10.99 7.17 2.69
C GLY A 236 9.53 7.19 3.11
N PHE A 237 8.67 6.85 2.15
CA PHE A 237 7.23 6.69 2.35
C PHE A 237 6.71 5.39 1.72
N PHE A 238 5.52 4.95 2.09
CA PHE A 238 4.87 3.80 1.46
C PHE A 238 3.67 4.25 0.65
N LEU A 239 3.28 3.42 -0.31
CA LEU A 239 2.12 3.63 -1.15
C LEU A 239 1.20 2.41 -1.12
N ASN A 240 -0.08 2.67 -1.33
CA ASN A 240 -1.10 1.68 -1.69
C ASN A 240 -1.43 0.64 -0.60
N VAL A 241 -1.03 0.88 0.65
CA VAL A 241 -1.34 -0.03 1.77
C VAL A 241 -2.83 -0.30 1.85
N SER A 242 -3.19 -1.58 1.85
CA SER A 242 -4.60 -2.04 1.86
C SER A 242 -5.43 -1.63 0.64
N ASN A 243 -4.82 -1.11 -0.43
CA ASN A 243 -5.54 -0.63 -1.60
C ASN A 243 -5.19 -1.44 -2.88
N TYR A 244 -5.78 -1.05 -4.00
CA TYR A 244 -5.85 -1.86 -5.22
C TYR A 244 -5.25 -1.16 -6.44
N GLU A 245 -4.65 0.03 -6.27
CA GLU A 245 -4.11 0.78 -7.41
C GLU A 245 -2.92 0.06 -8.05
N LEU A 246 -2.90 0.04 -9.40
CA LEU A 246 -1.89 -0.66 -10.17
C LEU A 246 -0.47 -0.21 -9.81
N THR A 247 0.46 -1.18 -9.72
CA THR A 247 1.88 -0.92 -9.42
C THR A 247 2.49 0.10 -10.38
N GLU A 248 2.17 0.03 -11.66
CA GLU A 248 2.66 0.99 -12.68
C GLU A 248 2.23 2.44 -12.40
N ARG A 249 1.04 2.64 -11.81
CA ARG A 249 0.58 3.96 -11.36
C ARG A 249 1.32 4.39 -10.10
N GLN A 250 1.53 3.48 -9.16
CA GLN A 250 2.26 3.79 -7.92
C GLN A 250 3.73 4.14 -8.17
N LEU A 251 4.40 3.46 -9.11
CA LEU A 251 5.78 3.78 -9.48
C LEU A 251 5.91 5.22 -10.01
N LYS A 252 4.98 5.65 -10.88
CA LYS A 252 4.93 7.05 -11.34
C LYS A 252 4.64 8.01 -10.20
N PHE A 253 3.58 7.73 -9.44
CA PHE A 253 3.14 8.59 -8.35
C PHE A 253 4.23 8.76 -7.27
N GLY A 254 4.87 7.69 -6.84
CA GLY A 254 5.99 7.74 -5.89
C GLY A 254 7.18 8.53 -6.43
N SER A 255 7.54 8.34 -7.70
CA SER A 255 8.60 9.14 -8.33
C SER A 255 8.26 10.64 -8.32
N TRP A 256 7.00 11.01 -8.55
CA TRP A 256 6.55 12.40 -8.52
C TRP A 256 6.54 12.97 -7.11
N VAL A 257 6.09 12.21 -6.10
CA VAL A 257 6.12 12.63 -4.68
C VAL A 257 7.54 12.92 -4.24
N SER A 258 8.47 12.02 -4.56
CA SER A 258 9.89 12.16 -4.24
C SER A 258 10.49 13.42 -4.85
N GLN A 259 10.21 13.65 -6.14
CA GLN A 259 10.68 14.85 -6.85
C GLN A 259 9.98 16.12 -6.38
N CYS A 260 8.71 16.08 -5.97
CA CYS A 260 8.01 17.23 -5.42
C CYS A 260 8.53 17.63 -4.04
N ILE A 261 8.87 16.65 -3.19
CA ILE A 261 9.55 16.91 -1.91
C ILE A 261 10.82 17.70 -2.19
N HIS A 262 11.70 17.20 -3.06
CA HIS A 262 12.95 17.88 -3.39
C HIS A 262 12.72 19.25 -4.04
N TYR A 263 11.78 19.35 -4.99
CA TYR A 263 11.42 20.62 -5.63
C TYR A 263 11.03 21.66 -4.59
N ALA A 264 10.11 21.31 -3.69
CA ALA A 264 9.53 22.24 -2.71
C ALA A 264 10.40 22.45 -1.45
N THR A 265 11.55 21.78 -1.32
CA THR A 265 12.52 22.04 -0.23
C THR A 265 13.82 22.66 -0.74
N GLU A 266 14.32 22.26 -1.91
CA GLU A 266 15.65 22.63 -2.40
C GLU A 266 15.64 23.54 -3.63
N ILE A 267 14.64 23.45 -4.50
CA ILE A 267 14.61 24.19 -5.79
C ILE A 267 13.75 25.45 -5.67
N ASP A 268 12.52 25.31 -5.18
CA ASP A 268 11.55 26.38 -4.98
C ASP A 268 10.85 26.20 -3.62
N PRO A 269 11.51 26.61 -2.51
CA PRO A 269 11.05 26.31 -1.16
C PRO A 269 9.60 26.75 -0.88
N GLY A 270 8.76 25.78 -0.50
CA GLY A 270 7.35 25.97 -0.17
C GLY A 270 6.38 25.83 -1.34
N ALA A 271 6.86 25.64 -2.59
CA ALA A 271 6.04 25.57 -3.80
C ALA A 271 5.31 24.23 -4.02
N TYR A 272 4.84 23.56 -2.96
CA TYR A 272 4.12 22.29 -3.04
C TYR A 272 2.88 22.35 -3.94
N GLY A 273 2.15 23.46 -3.92
CA GLY A 273 0.94 23.66 -4.74
C GLY A 273 1.23 23.78 -6.25
N SER A 274 2.49 23.95 -6.65
CA SER A 274 2.89 24.06 -8.05
C SER A 274 3.33 22.72 -8.65
N CYS A 275 3.55 21.70 -7.82
CA CYS A 275 3.95 20.38 -8.27
C CYS A 275 2.90 19.77 -9.21
N ALA A 276 3.35 19.31 -10.38
CA ALA A 276 2.53 18.49 -11.26
C ALA A 276 2.12 17.18 -10.57
N SER A 277 0.97 16.65 -10.96
CA SER A 277 0.23 15.61 -10.23
C SER A 277 -0.50 14.68 -11.21
N GLN A 278 -1.05 13.58 -10.71
CA GLN A 278 -1.98 12.72 -11.45
C GLN A 278 -3.25 13.44 -11.91
N TYR A 279 -3.57 14.59 -11.27
CA TYR A 279 -4.77 15.37 -11.54
C TYR A 279 -4.54 16.54 -12.51
N TYR A 280 -3.30 17.00 -12.64
CA TYR A 280 -2.91 18.02 -13.61
C TYR A 280 -1.37 18.05 -13.72
N PRO A 281 -0.78 18.10 -14.92
CA PRO A 281 -1.41 18.16 -16.24
C PRO A 281 -1.97 16.81 -16.76
N ALA A 282 -1.75 15.73 -16.03
CA ALA A 282 -2.32 14.42 -16.33
C ALA A 282 -3.82 14.32 -15.99
N SER A 283 -4.44 13.20 -16.37
CA SER A 283 -5.78 12.80 -15.97
C SER A 283 -5.73 11.47 -15.22
N PRO A 284 -6.37 11.34 -14.04
CA PRO A 284 -6.40 10.08 -13.31
C PRO A 284 -7.17 8.97 -14.05
N ALA A 285 -8.08 9.36 -14.96
CA ALA A 285 -8.88 8.44 -15.76
C ALA A 285 -8.14 7.94 -17.02
N ASP A 286 -7.07 8.60 -17.44
CA ASP A 286 -6.34 8.28 -18.66
C ASP A 286 -4.83 8.22 -18.41
N PHE A 287 -4.34 7.00 -18.18
CA PHE A 287 -2.94 6.72 -17.89
C PHE A 287 -2.00 7.16 -19.03
N SER A 288 -2.48 7.25 -20.28
CA SER A 288 -1.65 7.70 -21.41
C SER A 288 -1.20 9.16 -21.27
N THR A 289 -1.93 9.97 -20.49
CA THR A 289 -1.59 11.37 -20.22
C THR A 289 -0.53 11.55 -19.12
N TRP A 290 -0.18 10.50 -18.37
CA TRP A 290 0.69 10.62 -17.20
C TRP A 290 2.13 11.01 -17.57
N GLY A 291 2.53 10.81 -18.84
CA GLY A 291 3.79 11.33 -19.37
C GLY A 291 3.91 12.86 -19.33
N LEU A 292 2.78 13.59 -19.25
CA LEU A 292 2.80 15.05 -19.09
C LEU A 292 3.34 15.47 -17.72
N THR A 293 3.00 14.71 -16.67
CA THR A 293 3.51 14.96 -15.32
C THR A 293 4.99 14.58 -15.23
N ASP A 294 5.43 13.50 -15.88
CA ASP A 294 6.86 13.17 -16.01
C ASP A 294 7.64 14.31 -16.68
N ALA A 295 7.11 14.86 -17.78
CA ALA A 295 7.74 15.95 -18.51
C ALA A 295 7.88 17.21 -17.65
N TRP A 296 6.90 17.49 -16.79
CA TRP A 296 6.98 18.61 -15.84
C TRP A 296 8.15 18.43 -14.87
N TYR A 297 8.28 17.27 -14.23
CA TYR A 297 9.39 17.02 -13.30
C TYR A 297 10.75 16.95 -14.00
N ALA A 298 10.82 16.41 -15.22
CA ALA A 298 12.04 16.45 -16.02
C ALA A 298 12.51 17.89 -16.28
N GLN A 299 11.58 18.81 -16.53
CA GLN A 299 11.89 20.21 -16.75
C GLN A 299 12.27 20.97 -15.47
N HIS A 300 11.54 20.75 -14.37
CA HIS A 300 11.64 21.59 -13.17
C HIS A 300 12.55 21.01 -12.07
N VAL A 301 12.82 19.71 -12.10
CA VAL A 301 13.67 19.02 -11.11
C VAL A 301 14.95 18.51 -11.78
N ALA A 302 14.84 17.60 -12.74
CA ALA A 302 16.03 17.06 -13.41
C ALA A 302 16.77 18.12 -14.26
N GLY A 303 16.06 19.14 -14.75
CA GLY A 303 16.63 20.28 -15.47
C GLY A 303 17.16 21.41 -14.59
N ALA A 304 16.98 21.34 -13.27
CA ALA A 304 17.42 22.39 -12.36
C ALA A 304 18.96 22.42 -12.21
N PRO A 305 19.57 23.59 -11.94
CA PRO A 305 21.02 23.68 -11.71
C PRO A 305 21.53 22.80 -10.56
N ASN A 306 20.66 22.53 -9.57
CA ASN A 306 20.88 21.67 -8.41
C ASN A 306 20.02 20.39 -8.49
N ALA A 307 19.89 19.82 -9.69
CA ALA A 307 19.15 18.56 -9.88
C ALA A 307 19.65 17.45 -8.93
N PRO A 308 18.74 16.73 -8.26
CA PRO A 308 19.11 15.67 -7.32
C PRO A 308 19.59 14.42 -8.04
N SER A 309 20.51 13.70 -7.42
CA SER A 309 20.71 12.26 -7.64
C SER A 309 19.57 11.45 -7.02
N SER A 310 19.47 10.16 -7.39
CA SER A 310 18.48 9.25 -6.79
C SER A 310 18.60 9.19 -5.26
N ASP A 311 19.83 9.17 -4.74
CA ASP A 311 20.11 9.04 -3.31
C ASP A 311 19.69 10.28 -2.49
N GLU A 312 19.47 11.42 -3.16
CA GLU A 312 18.98 12.66 -2.55
C GLU A 312 17.45 12.77 -2.58
N LEU A 313 16.78 11.90 -3.32
CA LEU A 313 15.33 11.82 -3.37
C LEU A 313 14.81 10.91 -2.25
N ALA A 314 13.60 11.19 -1.76
CA ALA A 314 12.93 10.25 -0.85
C ALA A 314 12.65 8.93 -1.59
N HIS A 315 12.97 7.80 -0.97
CA HIS A 315 12.62 6.49 -1.52
C HIS A 315 11.20 6.10 -1.13
N PHE A 316 10.68 5.04 -1.72
CA PHE A 316 9.37 4.50 -1.35
C PHE A 316 9.23 3.00 -1.48
N VAL A 317 8.23 2.45 -0.80
CA VAL A 317 7.79 1.05 -0.96
C VAL A 317 6.32 1.01 -1.42
N ILE A 318 5.92 -0.06 -2.07
CA ILE A 318 4.55 -0.22 -2.57
C ILE A 318 3.94 -1.50 -1.99
N ASP A 319 2.73 -1.39 -1.42
CA ASP A 319 1.91 -2.56 -1.13
C ASP A 319 1.32 -3.12 -2.44
N THR A 320 1.76 -4.32 -2.80
CA THR A 320 1.32 -5.08 -3.98
C THR A 320 0.48 -6.29 -3.59
N SER A 321 0.04 -6.38 -2.33
CA SER A 321 -0.74 -7.51 -1.80
C SER A 321 -1.95 -7.87 -2.67
N ARG A 322 -2.72 -6.88 -3.13
CA ARG A 322 -4.02 -7.10 -3.79
C ARG A 322 -4.26 -6.31 -5.07
N ASN A 323 -3.22 -5.70 -5.65
CA ASN A 323 -3.37 -4.74 -6.74
C ASN A 323 -3.16 -5.31 -8.16
N GLY A 324 -3.12 -6.64 -8.33
CA GLY A 324 -2.83 -7.29 -9.61
C GLY A 324 -3.88 -7.08 -10.71
N ARG A 325 -5.07 -6.61 -10.35
CA ARG A 325 -6.16 -6.27 -11.28
C ARG A 325 -6.54 -4.78 -11.28
N GLY A 326 -5.80 -3.96 -10.53
CA GLY A 326 -6.09 -2.54 -10.40
C GLY A 326 -7.34 -2.24 -9.56
N PRO A 327 -7.77 -0.97 -9.50
CA PRO A 327 -8.92 -0.56 -8.73
C PRO A 327 -10.21 -1.17 -9.27
N TRP A 328 -11.18 -1.35 -8.38
CA TRP A 328 -12.48 -1.87 -8.75
C TRP A 328 -13.38 -0.77 -9.31
N VAL A 329 -14.10 -1.12 -10.38
CA VAL A 329 -15.14 -0.28 -10.97
C VAL A 329 -16.46 -1.02 -10.81
N PRO A 330 -17.37 -0.53 -9.96
CA PRO A 330 -18.68 -1.14 -9.76
C PRO A 330 -19.45 -1.27 -11.08
N SER A 331 -20.12 -2.40 -11.27
CA SER A 331 -20.99 -2.63 -12.44
C SER A 331 -22.33 -1.89 -12.33
N VAL A 332 -22.68 -1.48 -11.11
CA VAL A 332 -23.88 -0.72 -10.76
C VAL A 332 -23.51 0.48 -9.88
N ALA A 333 -24.39 1.47 -9.81
CA ALA A 333 -24.16 2.65 -8.97
C ALA A 333 -24.51 2.37 -7.50
N TYR A 334 -23.63 2.79 -6.60
CA TYR A 334 -23.81 2.75 -5.15
C TYR A 334 -23.78 4.15 -4.54
N PRO A 335 -24.46 4.39 -3.40
CA PRO A 335 -24.34 5.65 -2.65
C PRO A 335 -22.90 5.96 -2.25
N ASP A 336 -22.20 4.96 -1.69
CA ASP A 336 -20.76 4.98 -1.50
C ASP A 336 -20.23 3.61 -1.95
N PRO A 337 -19.57 3.51 -3.11
CA PRO A 337 -19.11 2.23 -3.60
C PRO A 337 -18.06 1.58 -2.69
N GLN A 338 -17.38 2.35 -1.82
CA GLN A 338 -16.31 1.85 -0.95
C GLN A 338 -15.31 1.00 -1.75
N VAL A 339 -14.78 1.55 -2.85
CA VAL A 339 -13.96 0.78 -3.81
C VAL A 339 -12.67 0.19 -3.22
N TRP A 340 -12.29 0.65 -2.04
CA TRP A 340 -11.18 0.17 -1.22
C TRP A 340 -11.56 -0.97 -0.26
N CYS A 341 -12.85 -1.22 -0.03
CA CYS A 341 -13.37 -2.15 0.97
C CYS A 341 -13.86 -3.43 0.30
N ASN A 342 -13.14 -4.54 0.49
CA ASN A 342 -13.42 -5.87 -0.06
C ASN A 342 -13.96 -5.92 -1.52
N PRO A 343 -13.45 -5.13 -2.48
CA PRO A 343 -13.94 -5.21 -3.85
C PRO A 343 -13.79 -6.63 -4.45
N PRO A 344 -14.81 -7.15 -5.14
CA PRO A 344 -14.72 -8.43 -5.83
C PRO A 344 -13.86 -8.35 -7.10
N GLY A 345 -13.45 -9.52 -7.59
CA GLY A 345 -12.70 -9.70 -8.82
C GLY A 345 -11.30 -9.06 -8.80
N ARG A 346 -10.75 -8.81 -7.61
CA ARG A 346 -9.38 -8.32 -7.45
C ARG A 346 -8.41 -9.49 -7.37
N GLY A 347 -7.14 -9.23 -7.65
CA GLY A 347 -6.11 -10.28 -7.76
C GLY A 347 -4.84 -9.90 -7.03
N LEU A 348 -4.09 -10.91 -6.56
CA LEU A 348 -2.76 -10.68 -6.00
C LEU A 348 -1.85 -9.97 -7.01
N GLY A 349 -1.08 -9.01 -6.53
CA GLY A 349 -0.09 -8.28 -7.31
C GLY A 349 1.27 -8.97 -7.35
N TYR A 350 2.33 -8.19 -7.52
CA TYR A 350 3.70 -8.70 -7.48
C TYR A 350 4.00 -9.33 -6.12
N LEU A 351 4.80 -10.41 -6.13
CA LEU A 351 5.35 -10.99 -4.90
C LEU A 351 6.30 -9.99 -4.23
N PRO A 352 6.46 -10.06 -2.89
CA PRO A 352 7.40 -9.22 -2.19
C PRO A 352 8.83 -9.36 -2.72
N THR A 353 9.48 -8.25 -3.06
CA THR A 353 10.84 -8.22 -3.62
C THR A 353 11.48 -6.86 -3.38
N SER A 354 12.81 -6.84 -3.16
CA SER A 354 13.63 -5.61 -3.19
C SER A 354 14.18 -5.32 -4.58
N ASP A 355 14.03 -6.23 -5.54
CA ASP A 355 14.37 -6.02 -6.95
C ASP A 355 13.11 -5.55 -7.70
N THR A 356 12.88 -4.24 -7.67
CA THR A 356 11.69 -3.60 -8.26
C THR A 356 11.93 -3.12 -9.69
N GLY A 357 13.20 -3.02 -10.12
CA GLY A 357 13.61 -2.37 -11.36
C GLY A 357 13.40 -0.86 -11.41
N ASN A 358 13.10 -0.21 -10.28
CA ASN A 358 12.97 1.24 -10.16
C ASN A 358 13.91 1.76 -9.06
N GLU A 359 14.71 2.79 -9.38
CA GLU A 359 15.78 3.30 -8.50
C GLU A 359 15.29 3.89 -7.18
N LEU A 360 14.04 4.37 -7.12
CA LEU A 360 13.44 4.97 -5.93
C LEU A 360 12.52 4.01 -5.18
N ALA A 361 12.13 2.89 -5.80
CA ALA A 361 11.25 1.90 -5.18
C ALA A 361 12.07 0.83 -4.46
N ASP A 362 12.22 0.97 -3.15
CA ASP A 362 13.01 0.08 -2.29
C ASP A 362 12.47 -1.35 -2.24
N ALA A 363 11.15 -1.52 -2.32
CA ALA A 363 10.51 -2.83 -2.32
C ALA A 363 9.06 -2.81 -2.81
N PHE A 364 8.64 -3.93 -3.40
CA PHE A 364 7.26 -4.35 -3.39
C PHE A 364 7.04 -5.24 -2.18
N LEU A 365 5.96 -5.00 -1.44
CA LEU A 365 5.66 -5.68 -0.18
C LEU A 365 4.21 -6.13 -0.17
N TRP A 366 3.90 -7.19 0.58
CA TRP A 366 2.52 -7.48 0.97
C TRP A 366 2.31 -6.92 2.36
N ILE A 367 1.79 -5.69 2.44
CA ILE A 367 1.60 -4.98 3.71
C ILE A 367 0.23 -5.35 4.28
N LYS A 368 -0.85 -5.13 3.53
CA LYS A 368 -2.12 -5.80 3.83
C LYS A 368 -1.96 -7.31 3.64
N VAL A 369 -2.49 -8.07 4.58
CA VAL A 369 -2.53 -9.53 4.54
C VAL A 369 -3.60 -9.96 3.54
N PRO A 370 -3.25 -10.60 2.40
CA PRO A 370 -4.26 -11.08 1.46
C PRO A 370 -5.17 -12.12 2.12
N GLY A 371 -6.48 -11.94 1.96
CA GLY A 371 -7.49 -12.79 2.59
C GLY A 371 -7.97 -12.30 3.95
N GLU A 372 -7.42 -11.24 4.51
CA GLU A 372 -8.06 -10.52 5.63
C GLU A 372 -9.01 -9.45 5.11
N SER A 373 -10.23 -9.44 5.65
CA SER A 373 -11.27 -8.46 5.33
C SER A 373 -10.84 -7.03 5.65
N ASP A 374 -11.38 -6.07 4.90
CA ASP A 374 -11.25 -4.63 5.14
C ASP A 374 -12.32 -4.08 6.09
N GLY A 375 -13.40 -4.84 6.33
CA GLY A 375 -14.53 -4.42 7.14
C GLY A 375 -15.89 -4.86 6.57
N GLU A 376 -16.97 -4.35 7.14
CA GLU A 376 -18.35 -4.64 6.72
C GLU A 376 -18.79 -3.72 5.56
N CYS A 377 -18.39 -4.06 4.33
CA CYS A 377 -18.50 -3.20 3.14
C CYS A 377 -19.92 -3.11 2.54
N ASN A 378 -20.84 -2.44 3.23
CA ASN A 378 -22.26 -2.35 2.84
C ASN A 378 -22.58 -1.47 1.61
N ARG A 379 -21.57 -0.85 0.99
CA ARG A 379 -21.71 0.02 -0.19
C ARG A 379 -22.56 1.28 0.05
N GLY A 380 -22.53 1.79 1.28
CA GLY A 380 -23.30 2.96 1.71
C GLY A 380 -24.80 2.70 1.83
N LEU A 381 -25.22 1.45 1.83
CA LEU A 381 -26.62 1.06 1.99
C LEU A 381 -26.96 0.94 3.49
N THR A 382 -28.00 1.65 3.93
CA THR A 382 -28.40 1.69 5.35
C THR A 382 -29.47 0.66 5.71
N ASP A 383 -30.27 0.22 4.73
CA ASP A 383 -31.49 -0.56 4.98
C ASP A 383 -31.33 -2.05 4.60
N ASN A 384 -30.10 -2.51 4.40
CA ASN A 384 -29.79 -3.88 3.96
C ASN A 384 -29.21 -4.78 5.07
N GLY A 385 -29.22 -4.32 6.31
CA GLY A 385 -28.71 -5.07 7.46
C GLY A 385 -27.20 -5.30 7.44
N GLY A 386 -26.42 -4.42 6.78
CA GLY A 386 -24.95 -4.52 6.70
C GLY A 386 -24.46 -5.50 5.63
N MET A 387 -25.36 -6.02 4.79
CA MET A 387 -24.98 -6.92 3.69
C MET A 387 -24.11 -6.18 2.67
N ASP A 388 -23.01 -6.78 2.24
CA ASP A 388 -22.37 -6.41 0.99
C ASP A 388 -23.15 -7.06 -0.18
N PRO A 389 -23.82 -6.27 -1.05
CA PRO A 389 -24.52 -6.81 -2.21
C PRO A 389 -23.60 -7.51 -3.23
N GLU A 390 -22.30 -7.21 -3.22
CA GLU A 390 -21.34 -7.85 -4.13
C GLU A 390 -20.97 -9.27 -3.68
N TRP A 391 -20.94 -9.53 -2.37
CA TRP A 391 -20.67 -10.85 -1.80
C TRP A 391 -21.94 -11.60 -1.34
N GLY A 392 -23.10 -10.92 -1.31
CA GLY A 392 -24.38 -11.50 -0.87
C GLY A 392 -24.39 -11.90 0.61
N ARG A 393 -23.55 -11.28 1.44
CA ARG A 393 -23.36 -11.60 2.86
C ARG A 393 -22.98 -10.36 3.65
N VAL A 394 -23.01 -10.44 4.99
CA VAL A 394 -22.24 -9.52 5.82
C VAL A 394 -20.78 -9.96 5.76
N ASP A 395 -19.90 -9.06 5.35
CA ASP A 395 -18.47 -9.31 5.27
C ASP A 395 -17.88 -9.53 6.67
N PRO A 396 -16.77 -10.30 6.81
CA PRO A 396 -16.09 -10.41 8.09
C PRO A 396 -15.58 -9.04 8.57
N ALA A 397 -15.44 -8.87 9.89
CA ALA A 397 -14.82 -7.68 10.47
C ALA A 397 -13.40 -7.45 9.93
N ALA A 398 -12.92 -6.20 9.97
CA ALA A 398 -11.57 -5.85 9.52
C ALA A 398 -10.49 -6.72 10.21
N GLY A 399 -9.57 -7.27 9.42
CA GLY A 399 -8.53 -8.18 9.91
C GLY A 399 -8.99 -9.63 10.14
N ALA A 400 -10.29 -9.93 10.07
CA ALA A 400 -10.77 -11.31 10.10
C ALA A 400 -10.58 -11.98 8.74
N TRP A 401 -10.31 -13.29 8.76
CA TRP A 401 -10.15 -14.07 7.53
C TRP A 401 -11.45 -14.09 6.71
N PHE A 402 -11.31 -13.82 5.41
CA PHE A 402 -12.36 -13.80 4.41
C PHE A 402 -12.07 -14.89 3.35
N PRO A 403 -12.61 -16.10 3.54
CA PRO A 403 -12.33 -17.26 2.67
C PRO A 403 -12.56 -17.00 1.19
N GLU A 404 -13.68 -16.37 0.83
CA GLU A 404 -14.06 -16.13 -0.57
C GLU A 404 -13.15 -15.10 -1.23
N GLN A 405 -12.85 -14.00 -0.54
CA GLN A 405 -11.90 -13.00 -1.03
C GLN A 405 -10.50 -13.61 -1.23
N ALA A 406 -10.02 -14.44 -0.30
CA ALA A 406 -8.72 -15.09 -0.44
C ALA A 406 -8.63 -15.94 -1.71
N LEU A 407 -9.69 -16.69 -2.02
CA LEU A 407 -9.77 -17.49 -3.25
C LEU A 407 -9.85 -16.62 -4.50
N ASP A 408 -10.62 -15.53 -4.45
CA ASP A 408 -10.77 -14.61 -5.57
C ASP A 408 -9.44 -13.90 -5.90
N LEU A 409 -8.71 -13.47 -4.87
CA LEU A 409 -7.36 -12.89 -5.01
C LEU A 409 -6.39 -13.86 -5.70
N ILE A 410 -6.41 -15.14 -5.31
CA ILE A 410 -5.59 -16.19 -5.93
C ILE A 410 -6.02 -16.42 -7.39
N ALA A 411 -7.31 -16.61 -7.63
CA ALA A 411 -7.85 -16.92 -8.95
C ALA A 411 -7.54 -15.82 -9.98
N ASN A 412 -7.52 -14.56 -9.53
CA ASN A 412 -7.31 -13.41 -10.37
C ASN A 412 -5.86 -12.89 -10.37
N ALA A 413 -4.93 -13.56 -9.69
CA ALA A 413 -3.53 -13.14 -9.63
C ALA A 413 -2.91 -12.99 -11.04
N GLY A 414 -2.13 -11.93 -11.25
CA GLY A 414 -1.45 -11.69 -12.53
C GLY A 414 -0.37 -12.74 -12.86
N ALA A 415 0.14 -13.41 -11.83
CA ALA A 415 0.99 -14.59 -11.93
C ALA A 415 0.60 -15.60 -10.84
N PRO A 416 0.72 -16.92 -11.08
CA PRO A 416 0.41 -17.91 -10.06
C PRO A 416 1.30 -17.73 -8.82
N VAL A 417 0.70 -17.73 -7.63
CA VAL A 417 1.46 -17.86 -6.37
C VAL A 417 2.01 -19.27 -6.30
N ARG A 418 3.33 -19.41 -6.20
CA ARG A 418 4.00 -20.70 -6.08
C ARG A 418 4.78 -20.73 -4.76
N PRO A 419 4.86 -21.90 -4.08
CA PRO A 419 5.65 -22.08 -2.88
C PRO A 419 7.14 -21.76 -3.06
#